data_AF-A0AAW4IFK0-F1
#
_entry.id   AF-A0AAW4IFK0-F1
#
_cell.length_a   1.000
_cell.length_b   1.000
_cell.length_c   1.000
_cell.angle_alpha   90.00
_cell.angle_beta   90.00
_cell.angle_gamma   90.00
#
_symmetry.space_group_name_H-M   'P 1'
#
loop_
_entity.id
_entity.type
_entity.pdbx_description
1 polymer ?
#
loop_
_entity_poly.entity_id
_entity_poly.type
_entity_poly.pdbx_seq_one_letter_code
_entity_poly.pdbx_strand_id
1 'polypeptide(L)'
;MSTYAQAISSEIDNALRLVSQYIIEGYDASDIKLLISKIASATELFLKRDVFPAKSNKDNFHSFIEELKNHSISQVNVDFIHDIRLLYNNCKHDPNSVVSILQVKELLEKLKLAIVDISTRNVGRVNYPVRATNTRIFWICAWDHYVNGETEVAIFLPGEYDGYLGVPSVDHVSIHGSKWDAFKADLPNSGAVHPHDGLIPEGQLKFWFSEGDCLIPFVFEGEYSSLISCLSNYLKDVDLISGLAREDDPVKLLQAAVMAVSDAYKIDPNASRELQCVRAFTLANRQYAVLPKFNDRIERYISKVVDVIDRSPLLAKSALTGPIWVTKVSYDSNESIYRDDSIKTLIDSKNRIVLGIRKL
;
A
#
# COMPACT_ATOMS: atom_id res chain seq x y z
N MET A 1 15.84 -0.01 -15.21
CA MET A 1 14.75 0.35 -14.27
C MET A 1 15.37 1.20 -13.17
N SER A 2 14.72 2.31 -12.77
CA SER A 2 15.18 3.14 -11.65
C SER A 2 15.04 2.35 -10.34
N THR A 3 15.94 2.55 -9.37
CA THR A 3 15.79 2.04 -7.99
C THR A 3 15.03 3.03 -7.11
N TYR A 4 14.57 2.60 -5.93
CA TYR A 4 13.90 3.49 -4.98
C TYR A 4 14.80 4.66 -4.53
N ALA A 5 16.09 4.41 -4.28
CA ALA A 5 17.08 5.45 -3.97
C ALA A 5 17.25 6.46 -5.12
N GLN A 6 17.26 5.97 -6.37
CA GLN A 6 17.36 6.82 -7.56
C GLN A 6 16.10 7.66 -7.76
N ALA A 7 14.92 7.12 -7.45
CA ALA A 7 13.65 7.85 -7.53
C ALA A 7 13.62 9.03 -6.56
N ILE A 8 13.87 8.82 -5.26
CA ILE A 8 13.89 9.91 -4.27
C ILE A 8 15.03 10.90 -4.54
N SER A 9 16.20 10.43 -5.00
CA SER A 9 17.30 11.31 -5.41
C SER A 9 16.90 12.22 -6.58
N SER A 10 16.13 11.69 -7.54
CA SER A 10 15.60 12.47 -8.66
C SER A 10 14.58 13.53 -8.20
N GLU A 11 13.76 13.22 -7.19
CA GLU A 11 12.86 14.21 -6.59
C GLU A 11 13.61 15.35 -5.90
N ILE A 12 14.69 15.03 -5.17
CA ILE A 12 15.56 16.02 -4.55
C ILE A 12 16.26 16.88 -5.61
N ASP A 13 16.74 16.27 -6.69
CA ASP A 13 17.36 17.00 -7.82
C ASP A 13 16.37 17.94 -8.52
N ASN A 14 15.11 17.52 -8.65
CA ASN A 14 14.05 18.39 -9.16
C ASN A 14 13.80 19.58 -8.21
N ALA A 15 13.77 19.34 -6.89
CA ALA A 15 13.62 20.40 -5.90
C ALA A 15 14.80 21.38 -5.90
N LEU A 16 16.04 20.89 -6.03
CA LEU A 16 17.24 21.73 -6.13
C LEU A 16 17.22 22.62 -7.39
N ARG A 17 16.71 22.09 -8.51
CA ARG A 17 16.51 22.88 -9.73
C ARG A 17 15.46 23.97 -9.52
N LEU A 18 14.34 23.64 -8.87
CA LEU A 18 13.30 24.61 -8.57
C LEU A 18 13.78 25.71 -7.62
N VAL A 19 14.55 25.35 -6.59
CA VAL A 19 15.21 26.30 -5.68
C VAL A 19 16.14 27.23 -6.46
N SER A 20 16.92 26.69 -7.40
CA SER A 20 17.81 27.49 -8.24
C SER A 20 17.04 28.48 -9.12
N GLN A 21 15.88 28.07 -9.62
CA GLN A 21 14.97 28.94 -10.38
C GLN A 21 14.39 30.05 -9.51
N TYR A 22 13.87 29.73 -8.32
CA TYR A 22 13.35 30.70 -7.35
C TYR A 22 14.40 31.72 -6.90
N ILE A 23 15.68 31.34 -6.79
CA ILE A 23 16.77 32.28 -6.51
C ILE A 23 16.90 33.36 -7.61
N ILE A 24 16.59 33.02 -8.86
CA ILE A 24 16.69 33.93 -10.02
C ILE A 24 15.41 34.74 -10.20
N GLU A 25 14.25 34.08 -10.19
CA GLU A 25 12.95 34.64 -10.56
C GLU A 25 12.24 35.34 -9.40
N GLY A 26 12.70 35.10 -8.16
CA GLY A 26 11.97 35.44 -6.95
C GLY A 26 11.00 34.32 -6.54
N TYR A 27 10.56 34.36 -5.30
CA TYR A 27 9.67 33.38 -4.69
C TYR A 27 8.85 34.04 -3.59
N ASP A 28 7.71 33.45 -3.26
CA ASP A 28 6.98 33.78 -2.04
C ASP A 28 7.17 32.72 -0.94
N ALA A 29 6.71 33.04 0.27
CA ALA A 29 6.86 32.13 1.41
C ALA A 29 6.06 30.82 1.23
N SER A 30 4.97 30.84 0.46
CA SER A 30 4.13 29.68 0.21
C SER A 30 4.82 28.68 -0.73
N ASP A 31 5.56 29.16 -1.72
CA ASP A 31 6.36 28.34 -2.63
C ASP A 31 7.36 27.47 -1.87
N ILE A 32 8.06 28.07 -0.90
CA ILE A 32 9.06 27.37 -0.07
C ILE A 32 8.38 26.37 0.86
N LYS A 33 7.28 26.75 1.52
CA LYS A 33 6.54 25.84 2.42
C LYS A 33 5.98 24.63 1.67
N LEU A 34 5.46 24.83 0.46
CA LEU A 34 4.94 23.75 -0.38
C LEU A 34 6.06 22.81 -0.83
N LEU A 35 7.21 23.36 -1.24
CA LEU A 35 8.38 22.58 -1.60
C LEU A 35 8.89 21.71 -0.43
N ILE A 36 9.05 22.32 0.75
CA ILE A 36 9.49 21.60 1.97
C ILE A 36 8.49 20.51 2.35
N SER A 37 7.19 20.83 2.31
CA SER A 37 6.12 19.84 2.58
C SER A 37 6.25 18.63 1.66
N LYS A 38 6.38 18.88 0.35
CA LYS A 38 6.53 17.81 -0.65
C LYS A 38 7.75 16.93 -0.38
N ILE A 39 8.92 17.53 -0.16
CA ILE A 39 10.17 16.77 0.04
C ILE A 39 10.18 16.04 1.39
N ALA A 40 9.68 16.65 2.46
CA ALA A 40 9.59 16.00 3.76
C ALA A 40 8.64 14.80 3.71
N SER A 41 7.46 14.94 3.10
CA SER A 41 6.52 13.84 2.91
C SER A 41 7.09 12.73 2.02
N ALA A 42 7.76 13.08 0.92
CA ALA A 42 8.42 12.09 0.05
C ALA A 42 9.53 11.34 0.80
N THR A 43 10.33 12.04 1.60
CA THR A 43 11.39 11.45 2.43
C THR A 43 10.81 10.53 3.50
N GLU A 44 9.75 10.96 4.19
CA GLU A 44 9.05 10.13 5.17
C GLU A 44 8.51 8.85 4.53
N LEU A 45 7.85 8.97 3.37
CA LEU A 45 7.33 7.82 2.64
C LEU A 45 8.44 6.89 2.17
N PHE A 46 9.57 7.43 1.71
CA PHE A 46 10.75 6.64 1.35
C PHE A 46 11.28 5.86 2.56
N LEU A 47 11.41 6.49 3.74
CA LEU A 47 11.83 5.78 4.94
C LEU A 47 10.84 4.69 5.36
N LYS A 48 9.53 5.00 5.32
CA LYS A 48 8.47 4.06 5.70
C LYS A 48 8.36 2.87 4.76
N ARG A 49 8.31 3.15 3.46
CA ARG A 49 8.00 2.15 2.44
C ARG A 49 9.24 1.42 1.97
N ASP A 50 10.38 2.09 1.85
CA ASP A 50 11.54 1.58 1.10
C ASP A 50 12.75 1.30 2.00
N VAL A 51 12.96 2.07 3.07
CA VAL A 51 14.03 1.77 4.03
C VAL A 51 13.59 0.79 5.10
N PHE A 52 12.39 0.97 5.67
CA PHE A 52 11.88 0.17 6.80
C PHE A 52 10.49 -0.43 6.57
N PRO A 53 10.25 -1.21 5.49
CA PRO A 53 8.93 -1.75 5.14
C PRO A 53 8.29 -2.65 6.22
N ALA A 54 9.08 -3.23 7.12
CA ALA A 54 8.60 -4.12 8.18
C ALA A 54 8.23 -3.38 9.48
N LYS A 55 8.62 -2.11 9.62
CA LYS A 55 8.29 -1.27 10.79
C LYS A 55 6.84 -0.81 10.66
N SER A 56 6.19 -0.57 11.81
CA SER A 56 4.79 -0.17 11.84
C SER A 56 4.60 1.17 11.13
N ASN A 57 3.67 1.24 10.17
CA ASN A 57 3.31 2.51 9.52
C ASN A 57 2.73 3.54 10.52
N LYS A 58 2.32 3.10 11.72
CA LYS A 58 1.83 3.97 12.81
C LYS A 58 2.96 4.73 13.51
N ASP A 59 4.21 4.34 13.31
CA ASP A 59 5.35 5.07 13.86
C ASP A 59 5.51 6.41 13.13
N ASN A 60 5.97 7.43 13.85
CA ASN A 60 6.11 8.78 13.32
C ASN A 60 7.45 8.96 12.57
N PHE A 61 7.55 10.02 11.75
CA PHE A 61 8.75 10.32 10.97
C PHE A 61 10.04 10.31 11.81
N HIS A 62 10.00 10.85 13.03
CA HIS A 62 11.13 10.83 13.96
C HIS A 62 11.61 9.40 14.28
N SER A 63 10.68 8.48 14.58
CA SER A 63 11.02 7.08 14.88
C SER A 63 11.71 6.38 13.70
N PHE A 64 11.29 6.66 12.47
CA PHE A 64 11.94 6.11 11.27
C PHE A 64 13.35 6.69 11.05
N ILE A 65 13.58 7.98 11.35
CA ILE A 65 14.91 8.60 11.25
C ILE A 65 15.86 8.00 12.30
N GLU A 66 15.40 7.85 13.54
CA GLU A 66 16.21 7.29 14.63
C GLU A 66 16.61 5.83 14.37
N GLU A 67 15.75 5.06 13.71
CA GLU A 67 16.05 3.68 13.31
C GLU A 67 17.29 3.57 12.42
N LEU A 68 17.62 4.61 11.64
CA LEU A 68 18.82 4.62 10.76
C LEU A 68 20.13 4.43 11.54
N LYS A 69 20.18 4.85 12.81
CA LYS A 69 21.35 4.67 13.68
C LYS A 69 21.69 3.20 13.88
N ASN A 70 20.68 2.32 13.87
CA ASN A 70 20.85 0.88 13.98
C ASN A 70 21.44 0.24 12.71
N HIS A 71 21.53 0.99 11.61
CA HIS A 71 21.99 0.52 10.31
C HIS A 71 23.34 1.13 9.89
N SER A 72 24.14 1.59 10.85
CA SER A 72 25.49 2.15 10.60
C SER A 72 25.49 3.37 9.67
N ILE A 73 24.38 4.10 9.61
CA ILE A 73 24.30 5.42 9.00
C ILE A 73 24.97 6.42 9.95
N SER A 74 25.80 7.32 9.40
CA SER A 74 26.52 8.29 10.23
C SER A 74 25.54 9.25 10.94
N GLN A 75 25.86 9.65 12.17
CA GLN A 75 25.03 10.60 12.92
C GLN A 75 24.81 11.90 12.14
N VAL A 76 25.82 12.36 11.41
CA VAL A 76 25.74 13.54 10.54
C VAL A 76 24.63 13.40 9.48
N ASN A 77 24.53 12.25 8.83
CA ASN A 77 23.48 11.99 7.83
C ASN A 77 22.09 11.82 8.47
N VAL A 78 22.03 11.26 9.68
CA VAL A 78 20.79 11.20 10.46
C VAL A 78 20.31 12.61 10.83
N ASP A 79 21.22 13.49 11.24
CA ASP A 79 20.93 14.88 11.59
C ASP A 79 20.39 15.65 10.38
N PHE A 80 20.96 15.43 9.18
CA PHE A 80 20.45 16.06 7.95
C PHE A 80 18.98 15.75 7.66
N ILE A 81 18.52 14.53 7.97
CA ILE A 81 17.11 14.16 7.79
C ILE A 81 16.26 14.77 8.91
N HIS A 82 16.76 14.83 10.15
CA HIS A 82 16.09 15.55 11.23
C HIS A 82 15.92 17.03 10.93
N ASP A 83 16.90 17.68 10.32
CA ASP A 83 16.81 19.10 9.96
C ASP A 83 15.66 19.37 8.99
N ILE A 84 15.46 18.50 7.99
CA ILE A 84 14.31 18.56 7.08
C ILE A 84 12.99 18.34 7.83
N ARG A 85 12.93 17.35 8.74
CA ARG A 85 11.74 17.10 9.56
C ARG A 85 11.38 18.30 10.44
N LEU A 86 12.38 18.91 11.09
CA LEU A 86 12.18 20.07 11.96
C LEU A 86 11.71 21.28 11.14
N LEU A 87 12.31 21.52 9.99
CA LEU A 87 11.89 22.59 9.09
C LEU A 87 10.45 22.40 8.60
N TYR A 88 10.07 21.18 8.23
CA TYR A 88 8.70 20.85 7.85
C TYR A 88 7.69 21.12 8.98
N ASN A 89 7.99 20.65 10.20
CA ASN A 89 7.13 20.90 11.36
C ASN A 89 6.99 22.40 11.66
N ASN A 90 8.07 23.17 11.55
CA ASN A 90 8.03 24.62 11.73
C ASN A 90 7.13 25.29 10.66
N CYS A 91 7.28 24.89 9.39
CA CYS A 91 6.44 25.41 8.30
C CYS A 91 4.95 25.12 8.50
N LYS A 92 4.63 23.96 9.10
CA LYS A 92 3.27 23.49 9.35
C LYS A 92 2.59 24.19 10.53
N HIS A 93 3.33 24.44 11.61
CA HIS A 93 2.76 24.95 12.86
C HIS A 93 2.91 26.46 13.05
N ASP A 94 3.83 27.10 12.33
CA ASP A 94 4.03 28.55 12.39
C ASP A 94 3.75 29.19 11.01
N PRO A 95 2.56 29.82 10.83
CA PRO A 95 2.21 30.55 9.62
C PRO A 95 3.18 31.69 9.29
N ASN A 96 3.82 32.28 10.30
CA ASN A 96 4.72 33.42 10.15
C ASN A 96 6.20 33.02 10.02
N SER A 97 6.50 31.72 10.04
CA SER A 97 7.86 31.23 9.84
C SER A 97 8.42 31.70 8.50
N VAL A 98 9.54 32.42 8.55
CA VAL A 98 10.31 32.84 7.38
C VAL A 98 11.43 31.84 7.18
N VAL A 99 11.41 31.17 6.03
CA VAL A 99 12.40 30.16 5.68
C VAL A 99 13.32 30.70 4.59
N SER A 100 14.62 30.72 4.85
CA SER A 100 15.62 31.16 3.87
C SER A 100 15.77 30.13 2.76
N ILE A 101 15.59 30.56 1.50
CA ILE A 101 15.79 29.70 0.34
C ILE A 101 17.22 29.13 0.26
N LEU A 102 18.23 29.86 0.75
CA LEU A 102 19.62 29.39 0.80
C LEU A 102 19.77 28.25 1.80
N GLN A 103 19.12 28.35 2.96
CA GLN A 103 19.08 27.27 3.95
C GLN A 103 18.38 26.03 3.37
N VAL A 104 17.28 26.22 2.62
CA VAL A 104 16.58 25.12 1.94
C VAL A 104 17.49 24.42 0.95
N LYS A 105 18.22 25.17 0.12
CA LYS A 105 19.19 24.62 -0.82
C LYS A 105 20.21 23.72 -0.11
N GLU A 106 20.83 24.25 0.93
CA GLU A 106 21.85 23.53 1.70
C GLU A 106 21.29 22.25 2.33
N LEU A 107 20.09 22.31 2.91
CA LEU A 107 19.41 21.16 3.50
C LEU A 107 19.06 20.09 2.46
N LEU A 108 18.64 20.47 1.25
CA LEU A 108 18.36 19.52 0.17
C LEU A 108 19.64 18.83 -0.33
N GLU A 109 20.75 19.57 -0.44
CA GLU A 109 22.06 19.00 -0.80
C GLU A 109 22.53 18.00 0.27
N LYS A 110 22.40 18.35 1.55
CA LYS A 110 22.70 17.47 2.69
C LYS A 110 21.79 16.24 2.75
N LEU A 111 20.48 16.41 2.51
CA LEU A 111 19.53 15.30 2.42
C LEU A 111 19.95 14.32 1.33
N LYS A 112 20.39 14.81 0.16
CA LYS A 112 20.88 13.95 -0.92
C LYS A 112 22.06 13.08 -0.49
N LEU A 113 23.01 13.64 0.27
CA LEU A 113 24.13 12.88 0.83
C LEU A 113 23.65 11.77 1.77
N ALA A 114 22.66 12.05 2.61
CA ALA A 114 22.07 11.05 3.49
C ALA A 114 21.38 9.91 2.70
N ILE A 115 20.64 10.23 1.63
CA ILE A 115 20.04 9.23 0.73
C ILE A 115 21.12 8.35 0.06
N VAL A 116 22.23 8.95 -0.37
CA VAL A 116 23.36 8.21 -0.98
C VAL A 116 24.00 7.26 0.04
N ASP A 117 24.18 7.69 1.29
CA ASP A 117 24.71 6.82 2.35
C ASP A 117 23.75 5.65 2.66
N ILE A 118 22.44 5.92 2.75
CA ILE A 118 21.40 4.88 2.90
C ILE A 118 21.48 3.86 1.75
N SER A 119 21.61 4.33 0.51
CA SER A 119 21.77 3.47 -0.67
C SER A 119 23.07 2.66 -0.62
N THR A 120 24.19 3.28 -0.27
CA THR A 120 25.51 2.63 -0.22
C THR A 120 25.56 1.55 0.86
N ARG A 121 24.92 1.78 2.00
CA ARG A 121 24.77 0.80 3.09
C ARG A 121 23.72 -0.27 2.81
N ASN A 122 23.02 -0.18 1.66
CA ASN A 122 21.97 -1.09 1.23
C ASN A 122 20.90 -1.29 2.33
N VAL A 123 20.50 -0.21 2.99
CA VAL A 123 19.50 -0.29 4.07
C VAL A 123 18.12 -0.53 3.48
N GLY A 124 17.45 -1.58 3.91
CA GLY A 124 16.13 -1.94 3.38
C GLY A 124 16.20 -2.37 1.92
N ARG A 125 15.28 -1.86 1.11
CA ARG A 125 15.10 -2.23 -0.31
C ARG A 125 15.47 -1.12 -1.28
N VAL A 126 16.22 -0.13 -0.83
CA VAL A 126 16.51 1.12 -1.56
C VAL A 126 17.20 0.91 -2.92
N ASN A 127 17.93 -0.19 -3.07
CA ASN A 127 18.62 -0.56 -4.32
C ASN A 127 17.83 -1.52 -5.21
N TYR A 128 16.63 -1.95 -4.81
CA TYR A 128 15.77 -2.75 -5.67
C TYR A 128 15.06 -1.87 -6.72
N PRO A 129 14.73 -2.43 -7.89
CA PRO A 129 13.96 -1.74 -8.91
C PRO A 129 12.62 -1.22 -8.36
N VAL A 130 12.25 0.00 -8.76
CA VAL A 130 10.92 0.55 -8.47
C VAL A 130 9.86 -0.35 -9.08
N ARG A 131 8.97 -0.87 -8.22
CA ARG A 131 7.77 -1.58 -8.65
C ARG A 131 6.80 -0.62 -9.33
N ALA A 132 6.20 -1.05 -10.44
CA ALA A 132 5.06 -0.35 -11.00
C ALA A 132 3.88 -0.43 -10.02
N THR A 133 3.31 0.70 -9.64
CA THR A 133 2.07 0.71 -8.85
C THR A 133 0.91 0.27 -9.74
N ASN A 134 0.15 -0.74 -9.32
CA ASN A 134 -1.05 -1.16 -10.05
C ASN A 134 -2.27 -0.45 -9.45
N THR A 135 -2.44 0.81 -9.83
CA THR A 135 -3.62 1.59 -9.46
C THR A 135 -4.84 1.05 -10.21
N ARG A 136 -5.93 0.83 -9.48
CA ARG A 136 -7.22 0.43 -10.03
C ARG A 136 -8.36 1.11 -9.28
N ILE A 137 -9.51 1.19 -9.92
CA ILE A 137 -10.78 1.61 -9.34
C ILE A 137 -11.48 0.43 -8.66
N PHE A 138 -11.96 0.67 -7.44
CA PHE A 138 -12.81 -0.22 -6.65
C PHE A 138 -14.07 0.52 -6.24
N TRP A 139 -15.21 -0.16 -6.29
CA TRP A 139 -16.42 0.35 -5.62
C TRP A 139 -16.46 -0.20 -4.20
N ILE A 140 -16.71 0.68 -3.24
CA ILE A 140 -16.78 0.34 -1.82
C ILE A 140 -18.21 0.56 -1.36
N CYS A 141 -18.81 -0.51 -0.85
CA CYS A 141 -20.13 -0.48 -0.22
C CYS A 141 -20.01 -1.07 1.18
N ALA A 142 -20.86 -0.63 2.10
CA ALA A 142 -20.80 -1.10 3.46
C ALA A 142 -22.19 -1.22 4.09
N TRP A 143 -22.34 -2.16 5.02
CA TRP A 143 -23.59 -2.41 5.74
C TRP A 143 -23.34 -2.42 7.24
N ASP A 144 -24.19 -1.71 7.98
CA ASP A 144 -24.14 -1.73 9.44
C ASP A 144 -24.92 -2.94 9.98
N HIS A 145 -24.26 -3.76 10.78
CA HIS A 145 -24.91 -4.85 11.51
C HIS A 145 -24.95 -4.51 13.00
N TYR A 146 -26.01 -3.79 13.40
CA TYR A 146 -26.16 -3.26 14.77
C TYR A 146 -26.10 -4.32 15.87
N VAL A 147 -26.59 -5.54 15.60
CA VAL A 147 -26.59 -6.66 16.57
C VAL A 147 -25.17 -7.01 17.00
N ASN A 148 -24.24 -7.03 16.04
CA ASN A 148 -22.84 -7.35 16.28
C ASN A 148 -22.00 -6.10 16.48
N GLY A 149 -22.53 -4.89 16.23
CA GLY A 149 -21.82 -3.62 16.27
C GLY A 149 -20.66 -3.54 15.25
N GLU A 150 -20.78 -4.24 14.13
CA GLU A 150 -19.83 -4.22 13.03
C GLU A 150 -20.38 -3.39 11.87
N THR A 151 -19.47 -2.94 11.02
CA THR A 151 -19.78 -2.54 9.64
C THR A 151 -19.08 -3.54 8.74
N GLU A 152 -19.81 -4.25 7.90
CA GLU A 152 -19.25 -5.08 6.84
C GLU A 152 -18.91 -4.19 5.65
N VAL A 153 -17.63 -4.11 5.29
CA VAL A 153 -17.17 -3.35 4.13
C VAL A 153 -16.90 -4.31 2.99
N ALA A 154 -17.68 -4.25 1.92
CA ALA A 154 -17.47 -5.04 0.72
C ALA A 154 -16.77 -4.25 -0.38
N ILE A 155 -15.90 -4.96 -1.11
CA ILE A 155 -15.04 -4.40 -2.15
C ILE A 155 -15.43 -5.04 -3.47
N PHE A 156 -15.74 -4.22 -4.46
CA PHE A 156 -16.17 -4.66 -5.78
C PHE A 156 -15.20 -4.17 -6.85
N LEU A 157 -15.00 -4.99 -7.87
CA LEU A 157 -14.43 -4.52 -9.12
C LEU A 157 -15.54 -3.87 -9.95
N PRO A 158 -15.31 -2.71 -10.57
CA PRO A 158 -16.27 -2.15 -11.53
C PRO A 158 -16.61 -3.18 -12.60
N GLY A 159 -17.90 -3.37 -12.85
CA GLY A 159 -18.43 -4.33 -13.80
C GLY A 159 -19.75 -3.86 -14.41
N GLU A 160 -20.18 -4.52 -15.48
CA GLU A 160 -21.48 -4.24 -16.08
C GLU A 160 -22.57 -4.84 -15.19
N TYR A 161 -23.53 -4.01 -14.76
CA TYR A 161 -24.70 -4.44 -14.01
C TYR A 161 -25.69 -5.13 -14.97
N ASP A 162 -25.94 -6.42 -14.80
CA ASP A 162 -26.83 -7.22 -15.67
C ASP A 162 -28.30 -7.29 -15.19
N GLY A 163 -28.62 -6.64 -14.07
CA GLY A 163 -30.00 -6.42 -13.63
C GLY A 163 -30.55 -7.41 -12.60
N TYR A 164 -29.82 -8.46 -12.20
CA TYR A 164 -30.40 -9.49 -11.30
C TYR A 164 -29.69 -9.70 -9.96
N LEU A 165 -28.35 -9.73 -9.93
CA LEU A 165 -27.60 -10.06 -8.69
C LEU A 165 -26.55 -9.00 -8.31
N GLY A 166 -26.48 -7.90 -9.06
CA GLY A 166 -25.40 -6.94 -8.93
C GLY A 166 -24.04 -7.53 -9.31
N VAL A 167 -23.01 -6.70 -9.25
CA VAL A 167 -21.63 -7.15 -9.44
C VAL A 167 -21.18 -7.91 -8.17
N PRO A 168 -20.58 -9.11 -8.27
CA PRO A 168 -20.11 -9.84 -7.10
C PRO A 168 -18.93 -9.12 -6.42
N SER A 169 -18.90 -9.12 -5.10
CA SER A 169 -17.76 -8.61 -4.34
C SER A 169 -16.54 -9.51 -4.55
N VAL A 170 -15.36 -8.89 -4.62
CA VAL A 170 -14.08 -9.62 -4.68
C VAL A 170 -13.47 -9.87 -3.32
N ASP A 171 -13.89 -9.11 -2.32
CA ASP A 171 -13.52 -9.26 -0.91
C ASP A 171 -14.52 -8.54 0.01
N HIS A 172 -14.51 -8.88 1.30
CA HIS A 172 -15.23 -8.17 2.35
C HIS A 172 -14.44 -8.18 3.65
N VAL A 173 -14.56 -7.12 4.45
CA VAL A 173 -13.86 -6.98 5.73
C VAL A 173 -14.80 -6.39 6.78
N SER A 174 -14.92 -7.08 7.92
CA SER A 174 -15.66 -6.57 9.09
C SER A 174 -14.80 -5.61 9.91
N ILE A 175 -15.31 -4.40 10.14
CA ILE A 175 -14.70 -3.40 11.01
C ILE A 175 -15.62 -3.03 12.17
N HIS A 176 -15.08 -2.36 13.18
CA HIS A 176 -15.90 -1.78 14.24
C HIS A 176 -16.81 -0.70 13.65
N GLY A 177 -18.13 -0.79 13.86
CA GLY A 177 -19.04 0.15 13.21
C GLY A 177 -18.83 1.61 13.63
N SER A 178 -18.44 1.83 14.89
CA SER A 178 -18.03 3.16 15.39
C SER A 178 -16.74 3.72 14.76
N LYS A 179 -16.06 2.95 13.90
CA LYS A 179 -14.82 3.35 13.21
C LYS A 179 -15.02 3.62 11.73
N TRP A 180 -16.23 3.49 11.19
CA TRP A 180 -16.51 3.76 9.78
C TRP A 180 -16.05 5.15 9.32
N ASP A 181 -16.39 6.20 10.07
CA ASP A 181 -16.00 7.57 9.70
C ASP A 181 -14.49 7.80 9.84
N ALA A 182 -13.84 7.19 10.83
CA ALA A 182 -12.38 7.26 10.99
C ALA A 182 -11.66 6.56 9.82
N PHE A 183 -12.15 5.39 9.40
CA PHE A 183 -11.66 4.69 8.22
C PHE A 183 -11.76 5.56 6.96
N LYS A 184 -12.93 6.15 6.69
CA LYS A 184 -13.11 7.07 5.54
C LYS A 184 -12.18 8.28 5.59
N ALA A 185 -11.90 8.82 6.78
CA ALA A 185 -11.01 9.96 6.95
C ALA A 185 -9.54 9.60 6.72
N ASP A 186 -9.14 8.36 7.04
CA ASP A 186 -7.75 7.89 6.87
C ASP A 186 -7.49 7.32 5.46
N LEU A 187 -8.52 6.88 4.74
CA LEU A 187 -8.41 6.27 3.41
C LEU A 187 -7.72 7.16 2.35
N PRO A 188 -7.92 8.50 2.31
CA PRO A 188 -7.17 9.39 1.42
C PRO A 188 -5.65 9.34 1.56
N ASN A 189 -5.12 8.84 2.67
CA ASN A 189 -3.67 8.62 2.84
C ASN A 189 -3.17 7.39 2.06
N SER A 190 -4.08 6.55 1.56
CA SER A 190 -3.79 5.26 0.91
C SER A 190 -4.14 5.23 -0.59
N GLY A 191 -4.91 6.21 -1.07
CA GLY A 191 -5.35 6.35 -2.46
C GLY A 191 -6.38 7.49 -2.60
N ALA A 192 -6.92 7.70 -3.80
CA ALA A 192 -7.94 8.72 -4.02
C ALA A 192 -9.33 8.17 -3.70
N VAL A 193 -10.16 8.99 -3.06
CA VAL A 193 -11.55 8.67 -2.71
C VAL A 193 -12.46 9.63 -3.45
N HIS A 194 -13.42 9.07 -4.17
CA HIS A 194 -14.36 9.81 -5.00
C HIS A 194 -15.81 9.48 -4.58
N PRO A 195 -16.74 10.44 -4.69
CA PRO A 195 -18.16 10.15 -4.49
C PRO A 195 -18.68 9.15 -5.52
N HIS A 196 -19.80 8.48 -5.23
CA HIS A 196 -20.38 7.48 -6.14
C HIS A 196 -21.02 8.08 -7.40
N ASP A 197 -21.38 9.37 -7.37
CA ASP A 197 -22.15 10.04 -8.42
C ASP A 197 -21.44 9.99 -9.78
N GLY A 198 -22.13 9.43 -10.78
CA GLY A 198 -21.60 9.27 -12.14
C GLY A 198 -20.50 8.22 -12.29
N LEU A 199 -20.07 7.57 -11.21
CA LEU A 199 -19.01 6.54 -11.22
C LEU A 199 -19.51 5.13 -10.89
N ILE A 200 -20.68 5.01 -10.25
CA ILE A 200 -21.36 3.74 -9.99
C ILE A 200 -22.71 3.74 -10.72
N PRO A 201 -23.05 2.69 -11.50
CA PRO A 201 -24.35 2.60 -12.18
C PRO A 201 -25.53 2.68 -11.20
N GLU A 202 -26.58 3.43 -11.57
CA GLU A 202 -27.77 3.60 -10.72
C GLU A 202 -28.44 2.27 -10.34
N GLY A 203 -28.44 1.29 -11.24
CA GLY A 203 -29.01 -0.03 -10.96
C GLY A 203 -28.28 -0.73 -9.81
N GLN A 204 -26.95 -0.59 -9.75
CA GLN A 204 -26.13 -1.14 -8.67
C GLN A 204 -26.38 -0.41 -7.35
N LEU A 205 -26.47 0.93 -7.38
CA LEU A 205 -26.80 1.73 -6.20
C LEU A 205 -28.17 1.37 -5.64
N LYS A 206 -29.19 1.26 -6.51
CA LYS A 206 -30.55 0.85 -6.12
C LYS A 206 -30.57 -0.54 -5.49
N PHE A 207 -29.79 -1.47 -6.05
CA PHE A 207 -29.64 -2.80 -5.48
C PHE A 207 -29.04 -2.75 -4.07
N TRP A 208 -27.88 -2.12 -3.87
CA TRP A 208 -27.25 -2.05 -2.54
C TRP A 208 -28.11 -1.31 -1.52
N PHE A 209 -28.72 -0.17 -1.88
CA PHE A 209 -29.62 0.54 -0.98
C PHE A 209 -30.92 -0.22 -0.67
N SER A 210 -31.26 -1.25 -1.44
CA SER A 210 -32.37 -2.16 -1.11
C SER A 210 -31.97 -3.26 -0.11
N GLU A 211 -30.68 -3.44 0.14
CA GLU A 211 -30.14 -4.43 1.08
C GLU A 211 -29.87 -3.78 2.45
N GLY A 212 -30.72 -4.07 3.44
CA GLY A 212 -30.47 -3.77 4.85
C GLY A 212 -30.10 -2.30 5.13
N ASP A 213 -29.23 -2.10 6.12
CA ASP A 213 -28.71 -0.79 6.52
C ASP A 213 -27.45 -0.43 5.73
N CYS A 214 -27.63 -0.28 4.41
CA CYS A 214 -26.57 0.12 3.49
C CYS A 214 -26.11 1.57 3.74
N LEU A 215 -24.80 1.74 3.91
CA LEU A 215 -24.15 3.05 3.99
C LEU A 215 -23.92 3.63 2.59
N ILE A 216 -23.69 4.95 2.53
CA ILE A 216 -23.42 5.65 1.26
C ILE A 216 -22.15 5.06 0.61
N PRO A 217 -22.26 4.44 -0.58
CA PRO A 217 -21.11 3.87 -1.28
C PRO A 217 -20.15 4.95 -1.77
N PHE A 218 -18.92 4.57 -2.10
CA PHE A 218 -17.96 5.48 -2.72
C PHE A 218 -16.99 4.71 -3.61
N VAL A 219 -16.16 5.45 -4.33
CA VAL A 219 -15.18 4.89 -5.25
C VAL A 219 -13.77 5.14 -4.71
N PHE A 220 -12.97 4.08 -4.63
CA PHE A 220 -11.57 4.15 -4.27
C PHE A 220 -10.68 3.90 -5.49
N GLU A 221 -9.69 4.75 -5.70
CA GLU A 221 -8.68 4.60 -6.74
C GLU A 221 -7.30 4.46 -6.10
N GLY A 222 -6.70 3.28 -6.21
CA GLY A 222 -5.43 2.98 -5.55
C GLY A 222 -4.99 1.53 -5.72
N GLU A 223 -3.98 1.12 -4.95
CA GLU A 223 -3.60 -0.28 -4.84
C GLU A 223 -4.54 -1.01 -3.87
N TYR A 224 -4.93 -2.23 -4.23
CA TYR A 224 -5.76 -3.06 -3.35
C TYR A 224 -5.09 -3.38 -2.01
N SER A 225 -3.77 -3.62 -2.00
CA SER A 225 -3.01 -3.84 -0.77
C SER A 225 -3.05 -2.65 0.17
N SER A 226 -3.06 -1.42 -0.37
CA SER A 226 -3.21 -0.19 0.42
C SER A 226 -4.61 -0.06 1.00
N LEU A 227 -5.66 -0.39 0.24
CA LEU A 227 -7.04 -0.42 0.74
C LEU A 227 -7.21 -1.41 1.90
N ILE A 228 -6.76 -2.66 1.72
CA ILE A 228 -6.88 -3.69 2.75
C ILE A 228 -6.02 -3.35 3.97
N SER A 229 -4.81 -2.82 3.79
CA SER A 229 -3.97 -2.38 4.91
C SER A 229 -4.53 -1.19 5.67
N CYS A 230 -5.32 -0.33 5.02
CA CYS A 230 -6.08 0.70 5.71
C CYS A 230 -7.19 0.08 6.56
N LEU A 231 -8.04 -0.76 5.95
CA LEU A 231 -9.13 -1.48 6.61
C LEU A 231 -8.65 -2.31 7.80
N SER A 232 -7.47 -2.94 7.69
CA SER A 232 -6.92 -3.83 8.72
C SER A 232 -6.69 -3.10 10.07
N ASN A 233 -6.64 -1.77 10.09
CA ASN A 233 -6.48 -0.99 11.31
C ASN A 233 -7.76 -0.90 12.16
N TYR A 234 -8.91 -1.25 11.59
CA TYR A 234 -10.23 -1.11 12.24
C TYR A 234 -10.97 -2.44 12.38
N LEU A 235 -10.29 -3.56 12.10
CA LEU A 235 -10.87 -4.90 12.13
C LEU A 235 -11.65 -5.14 13.41
N LYS A 236 -12.79 -5.80 13.23
CA LYS A 236 -13.53 -6.37 14.33
C LYS A 236 -13.51 -7.88 14.21
N ASP A 237 -13.10 -8.54 15.28
CA ASP A 237 -13.32 -9.97 15.40
C ASP A 237 -14.81 -10.20 15.70
N VAL A 238 -15.52 -10.73 14.70
CA VAL A 238 -16.94 -11.04 14.80
C VAL A 238 -17.10 -12.55 14.81
N ASP A 239 -17.94 -13.03 15.73
CA ASP A 239 -18.25 -14.44 15.86
C ASP A 239 -19.35 -14.81 14.85
N LEU A 240 -18.91 -15.01 13.61
CA LEU A 240 -19.79 -15.36 12.49
C LEU A 240 -19.95 -16.88 12.39
N ILE A 241 -21.10 -17.30 11.87
CA ILE A 241 -21.32 -18.70 11.49
C ILE A 241 -20.30 -19.08 10.41
N SER A 242 -19.78 -20.31 10.50
CA SER A 242 -18.80 -20.82 9.53
C SER A 242 -19.34 -20.71 8.10
N GLY A 243 -18.50 -20.15 7.22
CA GLY A 243 -18.81 -19.85 5.83
C GLY A 243 -19.03 -18.35 5.57
N LEU A 244 -19.23 -17.54 6.61
CA LEU A 244 -19.49 -16.11 6.49
C LEU A 244 -18.27 -15.23 6.81
N ALA A 245 -17.31 -15.74 7.57
CA ALA A 245 -16.07 -15.01 7.80
C ALA A 245 -15.30 -14.87 6.48
N ARG A 246 -14.59 -13.75 6.31
CA ARG A 246 -13.70 -13.53 5.18
C ARG A 246 -12.73 -14.69 4.99
N GLU A 247 -12.21 -15.22 6.09
CA GLU A 247 -11.24 -16.33 6.13
C GLU A 247 -11.86 -17.72 5.92
N ASP A 248 -13.18 -17.83 5.79
CA ASP A 248 -13.83 -19.05 5.30
C ASP A 248 -13.79 -19.14 3.76
N ASP A 249 -13.57 -18.03 3.06
CA ASP A 249 -13.47 -17.99 1.60
C ASP A 249 -12.01 -18.26 1.13
N PRO A 250 -11.76 -19.39 0.42
CA PRO A 250 -10.46 -19.72 -0.15
C PRO A 250 -9.83 -18.62 -1.00
N VAL A 251 -10.65 -17.88 -1.75
CA VAL A 251 -10.18 -16.85 -2.67
C VAL A 251 -9.69 -15.63 -1.91
N LYS A 252 -10.40 -15.22 -0.85
CA LYS A 252 -10.04 -14.06 -0.01
C LYS A 252 -8.77 -14.34 0.80
N LEU A 253 -8.64 -15.56 1.34
CA LEU A 253 -7.39 -16.01 1.96
C LEU A 253 -6.21 -16.03 0.99
N LEU A 254 -6.43 -16.51 -0.24
CA LEU A 254 -5.39 -16.50 -1.27
C LEU A 254 -4.97 -15.06 -1.63
N GLN A 255 -5.91 -14.13 -1.76
CA GLN A 255 -5.62 -12.72 -2.01
C GLN A 255 -4.75 -12.12 -0.88
N ALA A 256 -5.10 -12.39 0.39
CA ALA A 256 -4.32 -11.98 1.55
C ALA A 256 -2.90 -12.58 1.52
N ALA A 257 -2.78 -13.88 1.20
CA ALA A 257 -1.49 -14.54 1.05
C ALA A 257 -0.64 -13.94 -0.07
N VAL A 258 -1.23 -13.59 -1.21
CA VAL A 258 -0.53 -12.95 -2.33
C VAL A 258 0.05 -11.59 -1.93
N MET A 259 -0.74 -10.76 -1.26
CA MET A 259 -0.26 -9.46 -0.76
C MET A 259 0.86 -9.66 0.26
N ALA A 260 0.63 -10.54 1.24
CA ALA A 260 1.58 -10.85 2.30
C ALA A 260 2.92 -11.37 1.79
N VAL A 261 2.90 -12.35 0.87
CA VAL A 261 4.11 -12.93 0.31
C VAL A 261 4.79 -11.92 -0.62
N SER A 262 4.06 -11.19 -1.44
CA SER A 262 4.63 -10.14 -2.30
C SER A 262 5.39 -9.09 -1.47
N ASP A 263 4.84 -8.70 -0.31
CA ASP A 263 5.48 -7.78 0.61
C ASP A 263 6.61 -8.41 1.44
N ALA A 264 6.59 -9.73 1.68
CA ALA A 264 7.72 -10.44 2.27
C ALA A 264 8.96 -10.45 1.35
N TYR A 265 8.77 -10.80 0.06
CA TYR A 265 9.84 -10.74 -0.94
C TYR A 265 10.31 -9.32 -1.23
N LYS A 266 9.46 -8.33 -0.96
CA LYS A 266 9.83 -6.91 -1.03
C LYS A 266 10.79 -6.51 0.09
N ILE A 267 10.68 -7.10 1.29
CA ILE A 267 11.60 -6.83 2.41
C ILE A 267 12.98 -7.41 2.10
N ASP A 268 13.04 -8.68 1.68
CA ASP A 268 14.30 -9.34 1.30
C ASP A 268 14.01 -10.43 0.27
N PRO A 269 14.26 -10.20 -1.03
CA PRO A 269 14.02 -11.19 -2.07
C PRO A 269 14.98 -12.39 -2.02
N ASN A 270 16.08 -12.29 -1.26
CA ASN A 270 17.09 -13.35 -1.11
C ASN A 270 16.89 -14.21 0.14
N ALA A 271 15.93 -13.86 1.01
CA ALA A 271 15.63 -14.64 2.20
C ALA A 271 15.24 -16.08 1.85
N SER A 272 15.54 -17.02 2.75
CA SER A 272 15.15 -18.42 2.58
C SER A 272 13.63 -18.55 2.51
N ARG A 273 13.17 -19.63 1.87
CA ARG A 273 11.75 -19.96 1.75
C ARG A 273 11.01 -19.93 3.09
N GLU A 274 11.63 -20.50 4.13
CA GLU A 274 11.07 -20.55 5.49
C GLU A 274 10.92 -19.13 6.07
N LEU A 275 11.94 -18.29 5.88
CA LEU A 275 11.90 -16.90 6.36
C LEU A 275 10.85 -16.08 5.60
N GLN A 276 10.66 -16.33 4.29
CA GLN A 276 9.57 -15.71 3.52
C GLN A 276 8.21 -16.11 4.07
N CYS A 277 7.99 -17.39 4.34
CA CYS A 277 6.72 -17.87 4.93
C CYS A 277 6.44 -17.20 6.28
N VAL A 278 7.43 -17.14 7.18
CA VAL A 278 7.28 -16.52 8.51
C VAL A 278 6.97 -15.02 8.40
N ARG A 279 7.66 -14.31 7.50
CA ARG A 279 7.42 -12.88 7.26
C ARG A 279 6.04 -12.63 6.65
N ALA A 280 5.68 -13.38 5.62
CA ALA A 280 4.36 -13.29 4.99
C ALA A 280 3.26 -13.56 6.02
N PHE A 281 3.41 -14.58 6.86
CA PHE A 281 2.46 -14.87 7.92
C PHE A 281 2.30 -13.69 8.89
N THR A 282 3.42 -13.09 9.31
CA THR A 282 3.40 -11.89 10.16
C THR A 282 2.71 -10.71 9.47
N LEU A 283 2.97 -10.50 8.18
CA LEU A 283 2.35 -9.44 7.38
C LEU A 283 0.86 -9.67 7.18
N ALA A 284 0.42 -10.91 6.93
CA ALA A 284 -0.99 -11.25 6.76
C ALA A 284 -1.82 -10.81 7.98
N ASN A 285 -1.34 -11.12 9.18
CA ASN A 285 -2.01 -10.77 10.43
C ASN A 285 -1.94 -9.27 10.74
N ARG A 286 -0.82 -8.61 10.40
CA ARG A 286 -0.61 -7.18 10.74
C ARG A 286 -1.21 -6.21 9.73
N GLN A 287 -1.27 -6.59 8.45
CA GLN A 287 -1.54 -5.67 7.34
C GLN A 287 -2.63 -6.14 6.39
N TYR A 288 -3.00 -7.43 6.37
CA TYR A 288 -3.91 -7.95 5.32
C TYR A 288 -5.19 -8.60 5.86
N ALA A 289 -5.65 -8.09 7.00
CA ALA A 289 -6.98 -8.40 7.54
C ALA A 289 -7.24 -9.89 7.76
N VAL A 290 -6.25 -10.60 8.32
CA VAL A 290 -6.37 -12.01 8.71
C VAL A 290 -6.33 -12.10 10.23
N LEU A 291 -7.37 -12.66 10.84
CA LEU A 291 -7.41 -12.83 12.28
C LEU A 291 -6.55 -14.04 12.71
N PRO A 292 -5.84 -13.95 13.86
CA PRO A 292 -4.96 -15.02 14.33
C PRO A 292 -5.62 -16.40 14.47
N LYS A 293 -6.94 -16.45 14.73
CA LYS A 293 -7.70 -17.70 14.83
C LYS A 293 -7.78 -18.49 13.51
N PHE A 294 -7.42 -17.88 12.38
CA PHE A 294 -7.41 -18.50 11.05
C PHE A 294 -6.01 -18.79 10.50
N ASN A 295 -4.98 -18.68 11.35
CA ASN A 295 -3.58 -18.89 10.98
C ASN A 295 -3.33 -20.22 10.24
N ASP A 296 -3.86 -21.34 10.76
CA ASP A 296 -3.68 -22.68 10.17
C ASP A 296 -4.18 -22.75 8.70
N ARG A 297 -5.15 -21.91 8.33
CA ARG A 297 -5.75 -21.91 7.00
C ARG A 297 -4.91 -21.13 5.99
N ILE A 298 -4.35 -19.99 6.41
CA ILE A 298 -3.58 -19.13 5.50
C ILE A 298 -2.18 -19.68 5.22
N GLU A 299 -1.58 -20.42 6.15
CA GLU A 299 -0.23 -21.00 5.99
C GLU A 299 -0.08 -21.81 4.70
N ARG A 300 -1.09 -22.60 4.34
CA ARG A 300 -1.09 -23.39 3.11
C ARG A 300 -1.02 -22.49 1.85
N TYR A 301 -1.76 -21.38 1.84
CA TYR A 301 -1.74 -20.45 0.71
C TYR A 301 -0.43 -19.68 0.63
N ILE A 302 0.10 -19.23 1.77
CA ILE A 302 1.42 -18.59 1.84
C ILE A 302 2.49 -19.51 1.25
N SER A 303 2.54 -20.75 1.71
CA SER A 303 3.50 -21.76 1.23
C SER A 303 3.42 -21.95 -0.30
N LYS A 304 2.22 -22.06 -0.87
CA LYS A 304 2.04 -22.20 -2.32
C LYS A 304 2.42 -20.94 -3.09
N VAL A 305 2.08 -19.76 -2.61
CA VAL A 305 2.44 -18.49 -3.27
C VAL A 305 3.95 -18.28 -3.23
N VAL A 306 4.62 -18.64 -2.13
CA VAL A 306 6.08 -18.66 -2.04
C VAL A 306 6.67 -19.59 -3.11
N ASP A 307 6.15 -20.81 -3.25
CA ASP A 307 6.61 -21.76 -4.28
C ASP A 307 6.46 -21.20 -5.72
N VAL A 308 5.38 -20.46 -5.99
CA VAL A 308 5.13 -19.78 -7.27
C VAL A 308 6.18 -18.69 -7.52
N ILE A 309 6.45 -17.85 -6.51
CA ILE A 309 7.39 -16.73 -6.62
C ILE A 309 8.83 -17.21 -6.70
N ASP A 310 9.18 -18.29 -6.00
CA ASP A 310 10.54 -18.82 -5.98
C ASP A 310 11.03 -19.33 -7.34
N ARG A 311 10.10 -19.65 -8.25
CA ARG A 311 10.38 -20.03 -9.63
C ARG A 311 10.76 -18.84 -10.52
N SER A 312 10.53 -17.61 -10.06
CA SER A 312 10.86 -16.40 -10.81
C SER A 312 12.33 -16.00 -10.65
N PRO A 313 12.95 -15.35 -11.66
CA PRO A 313 14.28 -14.77 -11.52
C PRO A 313 14.34 -13.77 -10.35
N LEU A 314 15.50 -13.65 -9.69
CA LEU A 314 15.66 -12.80 -8.50
C LEU A 314 15.19 -11.35 -8.70
N LEU A 315 15.52 -10.75 -9.86
CA LEU A 315 15.11 -9.39 -10.22
C LEU A 315 13.58 -9.25 -10.36
N ALA A 316 12.88 -10.32 -10.74
CA ALA A 316 11.43 -10.34 -10.82
C ALA A 316 10.80 -10.43 -9.43
N LYS A 317 11.35 -11.25 -8.51
CA LYS A 317 10.83 -11.44 -7.13
C LYS A 317 10.66 -10.12 -6.38
N SER A 318 11.69 -9.26 -6.44
CA SER A 318 11.65 -7.93 -5.81
C SER A 318 10.73 -6.94 -6.51
N ALA A 319 10.30 -7.23 -7.74
CA ALA A 319 9.49 -6.34 -8.58
C ALA A 319 8.02 -6.79 -8.72
N LEU A 320 7.62 -7.89 -8.06
CA LEU A 320 6.26 -8.44 -8.19
C LEU A 320 5.15 -7.50 -7.73
N THR A 321 4.02 -7.46 -8.42
CA THR A 321 2.90 -6.59 -8.03
C THR A 321 1.59 -7.36 -8.12
N GLY A 322 0.59 -7.00 -7.31
CA GLY A 322 -0.70 -7.71 -7.30
C GLY A 322 -1.30 -7.83 -5.90
N PRO A 323 -2.43 -8.53 -5.76
CA PRO A 323 -3.07 -9.36 -6.77
C PRO A 323 -3.71 -8.57 -7.93
N ILE A 324 -3.70 -9.13 -9.13
CA ILE A 324 -4.48 -8.65 -10.27
C ILE A 324 -5.51 -9.69 -10.64
N TRP A 325 -6.78 -9.32 -10.62
CA TRP A 325 -7.85 -10.20 -11.07
C TRP A 325 -8.09 -10.09 -12.56
N VAL A 326 -8.19 -11.25 -13.19
CA VAL A 326 -8.57 -11.38 -14.60
C VAL A 326 -9.67 -12.43 -14.75
N THR A 327 -10.40 -12.36 -15.86
CA THR A 327 -11.38 -13.38 -16.21
C THR A 327 -10.71 -14.72 -16.46
N LYS A 328 -11.47 -15.81 -16.40
CA LYS A 328 -10.96 -17.15 -16.74
C LYS A 328 -10.32 -17.18 -18.13
N VAL A 329 -10.95 -16.57 -19.14
CA VAL A 329 -10.43 -16.54 -20.52
C VAL A 329 -9.08 -15.84 -20.55
N SER A 330 -8.98 -14.66 -19.94
CA SER A 330 -7.73 -13.90 -19.87
C SER A 330 -6.66 -14.61 -19.05
N TYR A 331 -7.02 -15.34 -17.99
CA TYR A 331 -6.10 -16.16 -17.21
C TYR A 331 -5.54 -17.31 -18.04
N ASP A 332 -6.41 -18.03 -18.75
CA ASP A 332 -6.05 -19.21 -19.52
C ASP A 332 -5.15 -18.86 -20.72
N SER A 333 -5.32 -17.68 -21.31
CA SER A 333 -4.52 -17.18 -22.44
C SER A 333 -3.31 -16.34 -22.06
N ASN A 334 -3.03 -16.10 -20.78
CA ASN A 334 -1.95 -15.21 -20.35
C ASN A 334 -0.58 -15.88 -20.51
N GLU A 335 0.37 -15.20 -21.14
CA GLU A 335 1.78 -15.62 -21.13
C GLU A 335 2.35 -15.45 -19.71
N SER A 336 2.75 -16.57 -19.12
CA SER A 336 3.26 -16.59 -17.76
C SER A 336 4.72 -17.01 -17.69
N ILE A 337 5.49 -16.34 -16.84
CA ILE A 337 6.80 -16.80 -16.38
C ILE A 337 6.61 -18.12 -15.59
N TYR A 338 5.56 -18.18 -14.78
CA TYR A 338 5.17 -19.37 -14.03
C TYR A 338 3.66 -19.36 -13.75
N ARG A 339 3.05 -20.56 -13.67
CA ARG A 339 1.61 -20.75 -13.45
C ARG A 339 1.35 -21.94 -12.53
N ASP A 340 0.49 -21.74 -11.54
CA ASP A 340 -0.07 -22.81 -10.68
C ASP A 340 -1.60 -22.79 -10.77
N ASP A 341 -2.13 -23.73 -11.54
CA ASP A 341 -3.56 -23.90 -11.75
C ASP A 341 -4.31 -24.42 -10.51
N SER A 342 -3.61 -24.99 -9.52
CA SER A 342 -4.24 -25.51 -8.30
C SER A 342 -4.75 -24.40 -7.39
N ILE A 343 -4.17 -23.21 -7.50
CA ILE A 343 -4.60 -21.99 -6.81
C ILE A 343 -5.01 -20.87 -7.78
N LYS A 344 -5.00 -21.14 -9.10
CA LYS A 344 -5.34 -20.16 -10.14
C LYS A 344 -4.53 -18.87 -10.04
N THR A 345 -3.23 -19.03 -9.80
CA THR A 345 -2.25 -17.95 -9.71
C THR A 345 -1.19 -18.10 -10.79
N LEU A 346 -0.78 -17.00 -11.43
CA LEU A 346 0.37 -16.97 -12.33
C LEU A 346 1.17 -15.68 -12.16
N ILE A 347 2.42 -15.68 -12.63
CA ILE A 347 3.24 -14.47 -12.75
C ILE A 347 3.37 -14.17 -14.24
N ASP A 348 2.88 -13.02 -14.67
CA ASP A 348 2.94 -12.62 -16.07
C ASP A 348 4.28 -12.00 -16.48
N SER A 349 4.46 -11.74 -17.77
CA SER A 349 5.68 -11.13 -18.33
C SER A 349 5.99 -9.72 -17.82
N LYS A 350 5.04 -9.07 -17.12
CA LYS A 350 5.19 -7.75 -16.49
C LYS A 350 5.48 -7.85 -14.99
N ASN A 351 5.83 -9.04 -14.47
CA ASN A 351 6.04 -9.31 -13.05
C ASN A 351 4.80 -9.00 -12.21
N ARG A 352 3.61 -9.34 -12.70
CA ARG A 352 2.36 -9.18 -11.95
C ARG A 352 1.84 -10.55 -11.53
N ILE A 353 1.46 -10.67 -10.26
CA ILE A 353 0.78 -11.85 -9.70
C ILE A 353 -0.68 -11.75 -10.08
N VAL A 354 -1.08 -12.57 -11.04
CA VAL A 354 -2.42 -12.60 -11.63
C VAL A 354 -3.23 -13.74 -11.03
N LEU A 355 -4.44 -13.43 -10.60
CA LEU A 355 -5.45 -14.36 -10.08
C LEU A 355 -6.57 -14.52 -11.10
N GLY A 356 -6.85 -15.77 -11.49
CA GLY A 356 -8.00 -16.09 -12.32
C GLY A 356 -9.27 -16.15 -11.48
N ILE A 357 -10.18 -15.17 -11.62
CA ILE A 357 -11.49 -15.26 -10.97
C ILE A 357 -12.36 -16.25 -11.73
N ARG A 358 -12.98 -17.18 -10.98
CA ARG A 358 -13.77 -18.29 -11.53
C ARG A 358 -15.11 -17.85 -12.15
N LYS A 359 -15.63 -16.68 -11.77
CA LYS A 359 -16.83 -16.02 -12.31
C LYS A 359 -16.66 -14.49 -12.19
N LEU A 360 -16.35 -13.84 -13.30
CA LEU A 360 -16.76 -12.46 -13.59
C LEU A 360 -17.77 -12.56 -14.72
#